data_AF-A0A0G0JCM2-F1
#
_entry.id   AF-A0A0G0JCM2-F1
#
_cell.length_a   1.000
_cell.length_b   1.000
_cell.length_c   1.000
_cell.angle_alpha   90.00
_cell.angle_beta   90.00
_cell.angle_gamma   90.00
#
_symmetry.space_group_name_H-M   'P 1'
#
loop_
_entity.id
_entity.type
_entity.pdbx_description
1 polymer ?
#
loop_
_entity_poly.entity_id
_entity_poly.type
_entity_poly.pdbx_seq_one_letter_code
_entity_poly.pdbx_strand_id
1 'polypeptide(L)'
;MPQIDEHLKWCLKDPKRLIKTKPGLDLAQKHVKKSEYNYGVVQTLEKLKIYDWAFNVGFYAVYHCFLAILSKYGYESRNQACTITALHTLINDKKLDLDKDLVTQFDTLDVEKNITNPTVR
;
A
#
# COMPACT_ATOMS: atom_id res chain seq x y z
N MET A 1 18.65 -3.85 2.76
CA MET A 1 18.52 -4.84 3.86
C MET A 1 18.17 -6.16 3.23
N PRO A 2 18.88 -7.25 3.52
CA PRO A 2 18.74 -8.54 2.81
C PRO A 2 17.30 -9.04 2.72
N GLN A 3 16.50 -8.83 3.77
CA GLN A 3 15.11 -9.28 3.85
C GLN A 3 14.15 -8.58 2.86
N ILE A 4 14.34 -7.27 2.58
CA ILE A 4 13.49 -6.54 1.63
C ILE A 4 13.76 -7.00 0.20
N ASP A 5 15.05 -7.21 -0.12
CA ASP A 5 15.47 -7.62 -1.47
C ASP A 5 14.99 -9.04 -1.80
N GLU A 6 15.02 -9.96 -0.83
CA GLU A 6 14.46 -11.30 -0.96
C GLU A 6 12.94 -11.29 -1.10
N HIS A 7 12.23 -10.49 -0.30
CA HIS A 7 10.78 -10.39 -0.38
C HIS A 7 10.34 -9.73 -1.70
N LEU A 8 11.08 -8.74 -2.21
CA LEU A 8 10.83 -8.15 -3.52
C LEU A 8 10.95 -9.20 -4.64
N LYS A 9 11.97 -10.06 -4.60
CA LYS A 9 12.11 -11.19 -5.54
C LYS A 9 10.91 -12.15 -5.43
N TRP A 10 10.45 -12.44 -4.22
CA TRP A 10 9.25 -13.28 -4.02
C TRP A 10 7.98 -12.64 -4.59
N CYS A 11 7.82 -11.33 -4.44
CA CYS A 11 6.71 -10.56 -5.02
C CYS A 11 6.72 -10.59 -6.55
N LEU A 12 7.88 -10.40 -7.19
CA LEU A 12 8.02 -10.36 -8.65
C LEU A 12 7.94 -11.72 -9.34
N LYS A 13 8.03 -12.83 -8.59
CA LYS A 13 7.90 -14.19 -9.15
C LYS A 13 6.47 -14.53 -9.58
N ASP A 14 5.47 -13.83 -9.06
CA ASP A 14 4.06 -14.10 -9.33
C ASP A 14 3.37 -12.82 -9.83
N PRO A 15 2.93 -12.76 -11.10
CA PRO A 15 2.28 -11.56 -11.64
C PRO A 15 0.92 -11.27 -10.97
N LYS A 16 0.36 -12.21 -10.20
CA LYS A 16 -0.82 -11.94 -9.37
C LYS A 16 -0.50 -11.14 -8.12
N ARG A 17 0.78 -10.88 -7.81
CA ARG A 17 1.24 -10.12 -6.63
C ARG A 17 1.81 -8.76 -7.04
N LEU A 18 2.90 -8.78 -7.82
CA LEU A 18 3.59 -7.57 -8.27
C LEU A 18 4.14 -7.78 -9.68
N ILE A 19 3.84 -6.83 -10.57
CA ILE A 19 4.32 -6.82 -11.94
C ILE A 19 5.20 -5.59 -12.10
N LYS A 20 6.39 -5.76 -12.69
CA LYS A 20 7.20 -4.63 -13.17
C LYS A 20 6.74 -4.27 -14.57
N THR A 21 6.31 -3.03 -14.75
CA THR A 21 5.74 -2.48 -15.99
C THR A 21 6.47 -1.19 -16.38
N LYS A 22 5.98 -0.49 -17.39
CA LYS A 22 6.45 0.87 -17.70
C LYS A 22 5.75 1.89 -16.78
N PRO A 23 6.43 2.98 -16.39
CA PRO A 23 5.78 4.12 -15.74
C PRO A 23 4.48 4.53 -16.43
N GLY A 24 3.38 4.55 -15.67
CA GLY A 24 2.04 4.84 -16.18
C GLY A 24 1.39 5.99 -15.44
N LEU A 25 1.58 7.23 -15.94
CA LEU A 25 1.01 8.43 -15.32
C LEU A 25 -0.53 8.44 -15.34
N ASP A 26 -1.15 7.89 -16.40
CA ASP A 26 -2.61 7.80 -16.48
C ASP A 26 -3.20 6.88 -15.40
N LEU A 27 -2.55 5.74 -15.16
CA LEU A 27 -2.97 4.82 -14.10
C LEU A 27 -2.70 5.44 -12.72
N ALA A 28 -1.56 6.11 -12.55
CA ALA A 28 -1.27 6.84 -11.32
C ALA A 28 -2.34 7.88 -11.02
N GLN A 29 -2.76 8.68 -12.03
CA GLN A 29 -3.81 9.67 -11.87
C GLN A 29 -5.17 9.05 -11.56
N LYS A 30 -5.50 7.89 -12.15
CA LYS A 30 -6.73 7.15 -11.81
C LYS A 30 -6.74 6.73 -10.34
N HIS A 31 -5.60 6.27 -9.81
CA HIS A 31 -5.48 5.94 -8.40
C HIS A 31 -5.58 7.17 -7.50
N VAL A 32 -4.96 8.31 -7.85
CA VAL A 32 -5.14 9.58 -7.11
C VAL A 32 -6.61 9.98 -7.05
N LYS A 33 -7.31 10.00 -8.19
CA LYS A 33 -8.76 10.31 -8.23
C LYS A 33 -9.59 9.36 -7.35
N LYS A 34 -9.23 8.08 -7.33
CA LYS A 34 -9.92 7.09 -6.48
C LYS A 34 -9.64 7.33 -4.99
N SER A 35 -8.42 7.71 -4.64
CA SER A 35 -8.05 8.13 -3.28
C SER A 35 -8.85 9.35 -2.83
N GLU A 36 -8.91 10.40 -3.65
CA GLU A 36 -9.68 11.62 -3.38
C GLU A 36 -11.17 11.32 -3.18
N TYR A 37 -11.75 10.50 -4.05
CA TYR A 37 -13.13 10.03 -3.90
C TYR A 37 -13.33 9.29 -2.57
N ASN A 38 -12.47 8.32 -2.25
CA ASN A 38 -12.57 7.55 -1.01
C ASN A 38 -12.44 8.49 0.20
N TYR A 39 -11.55 9.47 0.17
CA TYR A 39 -11.41 10.46 1.25
C TYR A 39 -12.68 11.30 1.43
N GLY A 40 -13.34 11.72 0.35
CA GLY A 40 -14.66 12.37 0.46
C GLY A 40 -15.73 11.49 1.12
N VAL A 41 -15.69 10.18 0.87
CA VAL A 41 -16.55 9.21 1.55
C VAL A 41 -16.19 9.08 3.03
N VAL A 42 -14.91 9.06 3.40
CA VAL A 42 -14.45 9.09 4.81
C VAL A 42 -15.07 10.28 5.55
N GLN A 43 -14.94 11.49 4.99
CA GLN A 43 -15.48 12.70 5.61
C GLN A 43 -17.00 12.63 5.82
N THR A 44 -17.72 11.95 4.91
CA THR A 44 -19.17 11.72 5.05
C THR A 44 -19.47 10.75 6.19
N LEU A 45 -18.74 9.63 6.25
CA LEU A 45 -18.93 8.60 7.28
C LEU A 45 -18.55 9.11 8.68
N GLU A 46 -17.49 9.93 8.79
CA GLU A 46 -17.10 10.58 10.04
C GLU A 46 -18.19 11.53 10.56
N LYS A 47 -18.80 12.33 9.69
CA LYS A 47 -19.93 13.20 10.05
C LYS A 47 -21.15 12.41 10.56
N LEU A 48 -21.38 11.23 9.99
CA LEU A 48 -22.42 10.30 10.41
C LEU A 48 -22.01 9.46 11.64
N LYS A 49 -20.79 9.62 12.15
CA LYS A 49 -20.20 8.85 13.26
C LYS A 49 -20.14 7.34 13.01
N ILE A 50 -20.02 6.92 11.75
CA ILE A 50 -19.87 5.52 11.33
C ILE A 50 -18.37 5.22 11.18
N TYR A 51 -17.68 5.15 12.31
CA TYR A 51 -16.21 5.20 12.35
C TYR A 51 -15.52 3.92 11.85
N ASP A 52 -16.12 2.76 12.04
CA ASP A 52 -15.62 1.48 11.53
C ASP A 52 -15.51 1.49 10.00
N TRP A 53 -16.55 1.98 9.33
CA TRP A 53 -16.54 2.16 7.88
C TRP A 53 -15.66 3.32 7.45
N ALA A 54 -15.65 4.44 8.18
CA ALA A 54 -14.76 5.56 7.89
C ALA A 54 -13.29 5.12 7.88
N PHE A 55 -12.89 4.32 8.87
CA PHE A 55 -11.55 3.77 8.98
C PHE A 55 -11.22 2.84 7.80
N ASN A 56 -12.12 1.91 7.47
CA ASN A 56 -11.93 0.99 6.35
C ASN A 56 -11.76 1.73 5.01
N VAL A 57 -12.63 2.72 4.73
CA VAL A 57 -12.52 3.52 3.50
C VAL A 57 -11.26 4.39 3.52
N GLY A 58 -10.86 4.92 4.68
CA GLY A 58 -9.63 5.69 4.86
C GLY A 58 -8.39 4.86 4.55
N PHE A 59 -8.35 3.60 5.00
CA PHE A 59 -7.29 2.66 4.62
C PHE A 59 -7.17 2.54 3.10
N TYR A 60 -8.29 2.35 2.38
CA TYR A 60 -8.26 2.25 0.92
C TYR A 60 -7.92 3.57 0.22
N ALA A 61 -8.25 4.72 0.82
CA ALA A 61 -7.81 6.02 0.30
C ALA A 61 -6.27 6.10 0.28
N VAL A 62 -5.62 5.75 1.38
CA VAL A 62 -4.15 5.75 1.47
C VAL A 62 -3.54 4.65 0.59
N TYR A 63 -4.14 3.46 0.56
CA TYR A 63 -3.67 2.37 -0.29
C TYR A 63 -3.66 2.77 -1.78
N HIS A 64 -4.66 3.53 -2.24
CA HIS A 64 -4.65 4.07 -3.60
C HIS A 64 -3.54 5.10 -3.83
N CYS A 65 -3.14 5.90 -2.84
CA CYS A 65 -1.94 6.74 -2.97
C CYS A 65 -0.68 5.89 -3.22
N PHE A 66 -0.53 4.78 -2.50
CA PHE A 66 0.58 3.85 -2.70
C PHE A 66 0.59 3.23 -4.11
N LEU A 67 -0.58 2.80 -4.60
CA LEU A 67 -0.70 2.28 -5.97
C LEU A 67 -0.41 3.35 -7.03
N ALA A 68 -0.76 4.61 -6.78
CA ALA A 68 -0.42 5.72 -7.65
C ALA A 68 1.09 5.92 -7.76
N ILE A 69 1.78 5.89 -6.62
CA ILE A 69 3.25 5.94 -6.56
C ILE A 69 3.84 4.78 -7.35
N LEU A 70 3.45 3.54 -7.06
CA LEU A 70 3.95 2.36 -7.78
C LEU A 70 3.75 2.47 -9.30
N SER A 71 2.57 2.91 -9.74
CA SER A 71 2.26 3.10 -11.17
C SER A 71 3.21 4.12 -11.81
N LYS A 72 3.52 5.23 -11.12
CA LYS A 72 4.51 6.22 -11.57
C LYS A 72 5.92 5.64 -11.70
N TYR A 73 6.29 4.67 -10.87
CA TYR A 73 7.61 4.01 -10.91
C TYR A 73 7.63 2.71 -11.73
N GLY A 74 6.55 2.38 -12.45
CA GLY A 74 6.50 1.19 -13.31
C GLY A 74 6.28 -0.10 -12.54
N TYR A 75 5.39 -0.09 -11.57
CA TYR A 75 4.91 -1.27 -10.87
C TYR A 75 3.38 -1.30 -10.86
N GLU A 76 2.81 -2.49 -11.03
CA GLU A 76 1.40 -2.78 -10.76
C GLU A 76 1.35 -3.83 -9.64
N SER A 77 0.66 -3.51 -8.54
CA SER A 77 0.53 -4.41 -7.40
C SER A 77 -0.93 -4.81 -7.17
N ARG A 78 -1.11 -6.06 -6.78
CA ARG A 78 -2.40 -6.66 -6.39
C ARG A 78 -2.33 -7.31 -5.01
N ASN A 79 -1.21 -7.12 -4.30
CA ASN A 79 -0.95 -7.65 -2.97
C ASN A 79 -0.39 -6.54 -2.08
N GLN A 80 -0.98 -6.33 -0.91
CA GLN A 80 -0.60 -5.25 0.00
C GLN A 80 0.86 -5.34 0.45
N ALA A 81 1.30 -6.51 0.93
CA ALA A 81 2.68 -6.70 1.39
C ALA A 81 3.70 -6.40 0.28
N CYS A 82 3.38 -6.76 -0.97
CA CYS A 82 4.20 -6.42 -2.12
C CYS A 82 4.18 -4.92 -2.49
N THR A 83 3.05 -4.24 -2.29
CA THR A 83 2.97 -2.78 -2.41
C THR A 83 3.91 -2.08 -1.43
N ILE A 84 3.85 -2.47 -0.16
CA ILE A 84 4.71 -1.94 0.92
C ILE A 84 6.19 -2.23 0.63
N THR A 85 6.50 -3.47 0.21
CA THR A 85 7.88 -3.87 -0.13
C THR A 85 8.45 -3.04 -1.28
N ALA A 86 7.65 -2.78 -2.33
CA ALA A 86 8.06 -1.94 -3.45
C ALA A 86 8.30 -0.49 -3.01
N LEU A 87 7.44 0.08 -2.17
CA LEU A 87 7.64 1.43 -1.61
C LEU A 87 8.93 1.52 -0.78
N HIS A 88 9.16 0.58 0.14
CA HIS A 88 10.39 0.55 0.92
C HIS A 88 11.63 0.41 0.04
N THR A 89 11.56 -0.36 -1.04
CA THR A 89 12.65 -0.46 -2.03
C THR A 89 12.91 0.91 -2.67
N LEU A 90 11.87 1.62 -3.12
CA LEU A 90 12.00 2.95 -3.73
C LEU A 90 12.59 4.00 -2.75
N ILE A 91 12.17 3.95 -1.48
CA ILE A 91 12.69 4.83 -0.42
C ILE A 91 14.16 4.52 -0.14
N ASN A 92 14.52 3.24 0.06
CA ASN A 92 15.89 2.82 0.32
C ASN A 92 16.83 3.17 -0.85
N ASP A 93 16.33 3.05 -2.09
CA ASP A 93 17.03 3.44 -3.31
C ASP A 93 17.13 4.98 -3.48
N LYS A 94 16.56 5.77 -2.56
CA LYS A 94 16.47 7.23 -2.62
C LYS A 94 15.75 7.77 -3.87
N LYS A 95 14.86 6.96 -4.46
CA LYS A 95 14.04 7.34 -5.62
C LYS A 95 12.73 7.99 -5.22
N LEU A 96 12.30 7.77 -3.98
CA LEU A 96 11.08 8.32 -3.39
C LEU A 96 11.45 8.95 -2.04
N ASP A 97 11.10 10.22 -1.87
CA ASP A 97 11.16 10.91 -0.58
C ASP A 97 9.78 10.80 0.08
N LEU A 98 9.66 9.83 1.00
CA LEU A 98 8.46 9.57 1.77
C LEU A 98 8.89 8.99 3.12
N ASP A 99 8.22 9.42 4.18
CA ASP A 99 8.46 8.89 5.51
C ASP A 99 8.23 7.36 5.52
N LYS A 100 9.30 6.64 5.86
CA LYS A 100 9.29 5.18 5.91
C LYS A 100 8.33 4.67 6.97
N ASP A 101 8.22 5.37 8.10
CA ASP A 101 7.39 4.96 9.23
C ASP A 101 5.90 5.03 8.87
N LEU A 102 5.51 6.01 8.05
CA LEU A 102 4.16 6.09 7.49
C LEU A 102 3.82 4.89 6.61
N VAL A 103 4.78 4.39 5.82
CA VAL A 103 4.58 3.20 5.00
C VAL A 103 4.50 1.94 5.87
N THR A 104 5.35 1.84 6.91
CA THR A 104 5.37 0.68 7.82
C THR A 104 4.09 0.55 8.65
N GLN A 105 3.38 1.62 8.96
CA GLN A 105 2.06 1.55 9.62
C GLN A 105 1.01 0.75 8.82
N PHE A 106 1.22 0.58 7.52
CA PHE A 106 0.36 -0.20 6.63
C PHE A 106 0.93 -1.60 6.34
N ASP A 107 2.03 -1.97 6.96
CA ASP A 107 2.60 -3.31 6.86
C ASP A 107 1.85 -4.26 7.80
N THR A 108 1.11 -5.21 7.22
CA THR A 108 0.40 -6.23 7.99
C THR A 108 1.31 -7.37 8.44
N LEU A 109 2.54 -7.47 7.91
CA LEU A 109 3.48 -8.53 8.27
C LEU A 109 4.05 -8.38 9.70
N ASP A 110 4.05 -7.16 10.25
CA ASP A 110 4.49 -6.90 11.62
C ASP A 110 3.43 -7.25 12.67
N VAL A 111 2.16 -7.29 12.28
CA VAL A 111 1.06 -7.75 13.16
C VAL A 111 1.17 -9.27 13.38
N GLU A 112 1.50 -10.05 12.35
CA GLU A 112 1.60 -11.51 12.47
C GLU A 112 2.77 -11.97 13.34
N LYS A 113 3.89 -11.23 13.38
CA LYS A 113 5.07 -11.58 14.21
C LYS A 113 4.87 -11.34 15.70
N ASN A 114 3.96 -10.44 16.07
CA ASN A 114 3.66 -10.09 17.46
C ASN A 114 2.42 -10.81 18.01
N ILE A 115 1.74 -11.63 17.20
CA ILE A 115 0.67 -12.50 17.68
C ILE A 115 1.30 -13.84 18.11
N THR A 116 1.75 -13.91 19.36
CA THR A 116 2.13 -15.19 20.01
C THR A 116 0.93 -15.96 20.57
N ASN A 117 -0.31 -15.54 20.30
CA ASN A 117 -1.51 -16.22 20.78
C ASN A 117 -2.40 -16.70 19.62
N PRO A 118 -2.44 -18.01 19.33
CA PRO A 118 -3.46 -18.59 18.47
C PRO A 118 -4.73 -18.81 19.30
N THR A 119 -5.58 -17.80 19.44
CA THR A 119 -7.02 -17.96 19.79
C THR A 119 -7.69 -16.59 19.61
N VAL A 120 -8.82 -16.44 18.92
CA VAL A 120 -10.11 -17.06 19.20
C VAL A 120 -10.92 -17.30 17.92
N ARG A 121 -11.25 -18.57 17.66
CA ARG A 121 -12.59 -19.01 17.24
C ARG A 121 -12.85 -20.39 17.85
#